data_AF-A0A4Q2UT56-F1
#
_entry.id   AF-A0A4Q2UT56-F1
#
_cell.length_a   1.000
_cell.length_b   1.000
_cell.length_c   1.000
_cell.angle_alpha   90.00
_cell.angle_beta   90.00
_cell.angle_gamma   90.00
#
_symmetry.space_group_name_H-M   'P 1'
#
loop_
_entity.id
_entity.type
_entity.pdbx_description
1 polymer ?
#
loop_
_entity_poly.entity_id
_entity_poly.type
_entity_poly.pdbx_seq_one_letter_code
_entity_poly.pdbx_strand_id
1 'polypeptide(L)'
;RASNEWEKVNLTRAGHIKKGSKLPFFLKEENRMTADDWHVLGTLYDILLDFQLVVRGLEGDGQGKHRRKVEENEIDPPLSGTSWDLIHAYEFLLETLESAKRAVANVPDGHHLAVNINLGWLKLNEYYEHLNDSPLFYGAAVLHPAYRWALFDDLWGDDDERQLWITKVKEMVQDLWESIGTWRLMTQRFSCLPISG
;
A
#
# COMPACT_ATOMS: atom_id res chain seq x y z
N ARG A 1 7.90 30.08 18.36
CA ARG A 1 6.59 30.36 19.00
C ARG A 1 6.50 29.75 20.41
N ALA A 2 6.68 28.44 20.57
CA ALA A 2 6.60 27.77 21.88
C ALA A 2 7.64 28.25 22.92
N SER A 3 8.90 28.53 22.55
CA SER A 3 9.90 29.11 23.47
C SER A 3 9.43 30.46 24.02
N ASN A 4 9.00 31.36 23.13
CA ASN A 4 8.53 32.69 23.49
C ASN A 4 7.27 32.64 24.37
N GLU A 5 6.38 31.67 24.17
CA GLU A 5 5.20 31.46 25.02
C GLU A 5 5.59 30.94 26.41
N TRP A 6 6.53 30.00 26.49
CA TRP A 6 7.06 29.52 27.78
C TRP A 6 7.78 30.64 28.55
N GLU A 7 8.60 31.44 27.87
CA GLU A 7 9.30 32.58 28.44
C GLU A 7 8.33 33.63 28.99
N LYS A 8 7.27 34.00 28.25
CA LYS A 8 6.25 34.96 28.74
C LYS A 8 5.62 34.57 30.08
N VAL A 9 5.44 33.27 30.33
CA VAL A 9 4.82 32.76 31.57
C VAL A 9 5.85 32.61 32.69
N ASN A 10 7.12 32.39 32.36
CA ASN A 10 8.18 32.06 33.31
C ASN A 10 9.20 33.19 33.54
N LEU A 11 9.11 34.31 32.83
CA LEU A 11 9.92 35.50 33.10
C LEU A 11 9.35 36.30 34.28
N THR A 12 10.26 36.83 35.08
CA THR A 12 10.00 37.84 36.11
C THR A 12 9.94 39.23 35.47
N ARG A 13 9.39 40.22 36.18
CA ARG A 13 9.38 41.63 35.72
C ARG A 13 10.77 42.20 35.43
N ALA A 14 11.82 41.60 35.99
CA ALA A 14 13.23 41.98 35.77
C ALA A 14 13.89 41.24 34.59
N GLY A 15 13.16 40.39 33.86
CA GLY A 15 13.70 39.62 32.72
C GLY A 15 14.44 38.33 33.09
N HIS A 16 14.44 37.92 34.37
CA HIS A 16 15.01 36.64 34.79
C HIS A 16 13.97 35.53 34.81
N ILE A 17 14.37 34.30 34.48
CA ILE A 17 13.52 33.12 34.61
C ILE A 17 13.22 32.88 36.11
N LYS A 18 11.94 32.62 36.43
CA LYS A 18 11.47 32.33 37.79
C LYS A 18 12.23 31.13 38.36
N LYS A 19 12.64 31.23 39.62
CA LYS A 19 13.36 30.17 40.34
C LYS A 19 12.48 28.91 40.42
N GLY A 20 12.99 27.78 39.93
CA GLY A 20 12.27 26.50 39.89
C GLY A 20 11.51 26.21 38.59
N SER A 21 11.44 27.16 37.65
CA SER A 21 10.90 26.91 36.31
C SER A 21 11.79 25.93 35.55
N LYS A 22 11.21 24.80 35.13
CA LYS A 22 11.88 23.79 34.29
C LYS A 22 11.50 24.00 32.83
N LEU A 23 12.51 24.04 31.97
CA LEU A 23 12.28 24.10 30.53
C LEU A 23 11.68 22.76 30.06
N PRO A 24 10.55 22.77 29.32
CA PRO A 24 9.98 21.58 28.70
C PRO A 24 11.02 20.82 27.89
N PHE A 25 10.93 19.50 27.91
CA PHE A 25 11.94 18.61 27.33
C PHE A 25 12.24 18.94 25.85
N PHE A 26 11.21 19.17 25.04
CA PHE A 26 11.32 19.50 23.60
C PHE A 26 11.83 20.92 23.30
N LEU A 27 11.91 21.80 24.30
CA LEU A 27 12.45 23.16 24.11
C LEU A 27 13.96 23.24 24.37
N LYS A 28 14.54 22.21 25.00
CA LYS A 28 15.98 22.10 25.21
C LYS A 28 16.69 22.00 23.87
N GLU A 29 17.84 22.65 23.76
CA GLU A 29 18.58 22.76 22.50
C GLU A 29 19.01 21.40 21.97
N GLU A 30 19.44 20.48 22.84
CA GLU A 30 19.79 19.10 22.48
C GLU A 30 18.62 18.25 21.95
N ASN A 31 17.37 18.69 22.17
CA ASN A 31 16.16 17.98 21.76
C ASN A 31 15.40 18.69 20.63
N ARG A 32 15.98 19.75 20.07
CA ARG A 32 15.41 20.40 18.89
C ARG A 32 15.72 19.55 17.67
N MET A 33 14.71 19.37 16.82
CA MET A 33 14.93 18.74 15.53
C MET A 33 15.95 19.52 14.72
N THR A 34 16.95 18.80 14.27
CA THR A 34 18.01 19.24 13.36
C THR A 34 17.50 19.24 11.91
N ALA A 35 18.28 19.80 11.00
CA ALA A 35 17.96 19.74 9.57
C ALA A 35 17.91 18.30 9.05
N ASP A 36 18.75 17.42 9.60
CA ASP A 36 18.80 16.00 9.25
C ASP A 36 17.51 15.28 9.69
N ASP A 37 17.01 15.56 10.90
CA ASP A 37 15.71 15.04 11.39
C ASP A 37 14.56 15.41 10.46
N TRP A 38 14.56 16.66 9.95
CA TRP A 38 13.56 17.10 8.98
C TRP A 38 13.68 16.40 7.64
N HIS A 39 14.90 16.06 7.21
CA HIS A 39 15.12 15.29 5.99
C HIS A 39 14.57 13.87 6.13
N VAL A 40 14.84 13.19 7.26
CA VAL A 40 14.28 11.88 7.58
C VAL A 40 12.75 11.91 7.57
N LEU A 41 12.14 12.93 8.19
CA LEU A 41 10.68 13.07 8.17
C LEU A 41 10.12 13.36 6.77
N GLY A 42 10.85 14.11 5.94
CA GLY A 42 10.49 14.33 4.54
C GLY A 42 10.44 13.02 3.76
N THR A 43 11.49 12.20 3.85
CA THR A 43 11.51 10.89 3.21
C THR A 43 10.39 9.98 3.72
N LEU A 44 10.10 9.99 5.02
CA LEU A 44 8.98 9.23 5.57
C LEU A 44 7.64 9.74 5.02
N TYR A 45 7.46 11.06 4.91
CA TYR A 45 6.26 11.68 4.37
C TYR A 45 6.04 11.25 2.91
N ASP A 46 7.07 11.28 2.07
CA ASP A 46 6.98 10.90 0.67
C ASP A 46 6.54 9.44 0.51
N ILE A 47 7.12 8.52 1.30
CA ILE A 47 6.70 7.11 1.31
C ILE A 47 5.23 6.99 1.74
N LEU A 48 4.82 7.66 2.82
CA LEU A 48 3.45 7.58 3.30
C LEU A 48 2.44 8.21 2.33
N LEU A 49 2.88 9.19 1.53
CA LEU A 49 2.07 9.79 0.48
C LEU A 49 1.72 8.75 -0.59
N ASP A 50 2.70 7.96 -1.04
CA ASP A 50 2.46 6.86 -1.99
C ASP A 50 1.44 5.86 -1.46
N PHE A 51 1.55 5.46 -0.19
CA PHE A 51 0.54 4.62 0.47
C PHE A 51 -0.85 5.26 0.48
N GLN A 52 -0.93 6.55 0.82
CA GLN A 52 -2.19 7.27 0.83
C GLN A 52 -2.82 7.33 -0.56
N LEU A 53 -2.03 7.56 -1.61
CA LEU A 53 -2.51 7.57 -2.99
C LEU A 53 -3.04 6.20 -3.40
N VAL A 54 -2.32 5.12 -3.07
CA VAL A 54 -2.71 3.76 -3.41
C VAL A 54 -4.02 3.39 -2.72
N VAL A 55 -4.12 3.63 -1.41
CA VAL A 55 -5.34 3.32 -0.66
C VAL A 55 -6.53 4.12 -1.19
N ARG A 56 -6.36 5.41 -1.48
CA ARG A 56 -7.43 6.22 -2.09
C ARG A 56 -7.85 5.71 -3.47
N GLY A 57 -6.90 5.29 -4.30
CA GLY A 57 -7.19 4.68 -5.59
C GLY A 57 -7.94 3.35 -5.46
N LEU A 58 -7.60 2.55 -4.45
CA LEU A 58 -8.25 1.26 -4.17
C LEU A 58 -9.63 1.38 -3.51
N GLU A 59 -9.92 2.46 -2.76
CA GLU A 59 -11.26 2.74 -2.23
C GLU A 59 -12.30 2.79 -3.36
N GLY A 60 -11.89 3.27 -4.54
CA GLY A 60 -12.75 3.47 -5.69
C GLY A 60 -13.78 4.57 -5.47
N ASP A 61 -14.21 5.18 -6.56
CA ASP A 61 -15.20 6.27 -6.55
C ASP A 61 -16.44 5.94 -7.40
N GLY A 62 -16.49 4.72 -7.95
CA GLY A 62 -17.56 4.26 -8.82
C GLY A 62 -17.66 5.01 -10.16
N GLN A 63 -16.72 5.88 -10.50
CA GLN A 63 -16.67 6.60 -11.77
C GLN A 63 -15.77 5.82 -12.73
N GLY A 64 -16.38 5.13 -13.71
CA GLY A 64 -15.62 4.47 -14.78
C GLY A 64 -14.69 5.47 -15.49
N LYS A 65 -13.54 4.97 -15.97
CA LYS A 65 -12.42 5.71 -16.61
C LYS A 65 -12.77 6.59 -17.83
N HIS A 66 -14.05 6.72 -18.20
CA HIS A 66 -14.50 7.55 -19.30
C HIS A 66 -14.47 9.06 -19.03
N ARG A 67 -14.05 9.52 -17.84
CA ARG A 67 -14.20 10.94 -17.49
C ARG A 67 -13.12 11.57 -16.60
N ARG A 68 -11.93 10.99 -16.47
CA ARG A 68 -10.87 11.61 -15.65
C ARG A 68 -9.71 12.14 -16.46
N LYS A 69 -9.34 13.38 -16.16
CA LYS A 69 -8.02 13.92 -16.46
C LYS A 69 -7.07 13.33 -15.44
N VAL A 70 -5.93 12.82 -15.90
CA VAL A 70 -4.83 12.38 -15.04
C VAL A 70 -4.44 13.57 -14.16
N GLU A 71 -4.60 13.44 -12.84
CA GLU A 71 -4.14 14.45 -11.88
C GLU A 71 -2.64 14.25 -11.58
N GLU A 72 -1.94 15.32 -11.21
CA GLU A 72 -0.48 15.31 -10.95
C GLU A 72 -0.06 14.34 -9.83
N ASN A 73 -1.00 13.94 -8.97
CA ASN A 73 -0.80 13.01 -7.85
C ASN A 73 -1.56 11.69 -8.06
N GLU A 74 -1.76 11.24 -9.29
CA GLU A 74 -2.41 9.96 -9.60
C GLU A 74 -1.37 8.88 -9.90
N ILE A 75 -1.59 7.66 -9.41
CA ILE A 75 -0.74 6.51 -9.69
C ILE A 75 -0.92 6.09 -11.15
N ASP A 76 0.16 5.74 -11.84
CA ASP A 76 0.12 5.20 -13.19
C ASP A 76 0.40 3.68 -13.16
N PRO A 77 -0.51 2.81 -13.62
CA PRO A 77 -1.85 3.11 -14.14
C PRO A 77 -2.85 3.50 -13.04
N PRO A 78 -3.85 4.35 -13.36
CA PRO A 78 -4.82 4.81 -12.37
C PRO A 78 -5.67 3.66 -11.85
N LEU A 79 -5.68 3.52 -10.53
CA LEU A 79 -6.45 2.53 -9.79
C LEU A 79 -7.94 2.95 -9.77
N SER A 80 -8.82 2.00 -10.01
CA SER A 80 -10.27 2.20 -10.07
C SER A 80 -11.04 1.50 -8.95
N GLY A 81 -10.33 0.94 -7.98
CA GLY A 81 -10.89 0.18 -6.86
C GLY A 81 -11.43 -1.20 -7.25
N THR A 82 -11.00 -1.73 -8.39
CA THR A 82 -11.42 -3.07 -8.85
C THR A 82 -10.49 -4.16 -8.29
N SER A 83 -10.96 -5.40 -8.24
CA SER A 83 -10.18 -6.48 -7.62
C SER A 83 -8.86 -6.78 -8.36
N TRP A 84 -8.77 -6.51 -9.67
CA TRP A 84 -7.52 -6.66 -10.43
C TRP A 84 -6.54 -5.49 -10.24
N ASP A 85 -7.00 -4.33 -9.74
CA ASP A 85 -6.13 -3.20 -9.41
C ASP A 85 -5.24 -3.50 -8.19
N LEU A 86 -5.61 -4.49 -7.37
CA LEU A 86 -4.82 -4.92 -6.22
C LEU A 86 -3.40 -5.33 -6.61
N ILE A 87 -3.22 -6.08 -7.70
CA ILE A 87 -1.87 -6.51 -8.13
C ILE A 87 -1.01 -5.29 -8.41
N HIS A 88 -1.49 -4.37 -9.23
CA HIS A 88 -0.77 -3.14 -9.58
C HIS A 88 -0.44 -2.30 -8.33
N ALA A 89 -1.37 -2.22 -7.37
CA ALA A 89 -1.14 -1.52 -6.11
C ALA A 89 -0.02 -2.15 -5.27
N TYR A 90 0.02 -3.47 -5.16
CA TYR A 90 1.08 -4.17 -4.43
C TYR A 90 2.44 -4.04 -5.13
N GLU A 91 2.50 -4.22 -6.45
CA GLU A 91 3.74 -4.05 -7.22
C GLU A 91 4.32 -2.65 -7.04
N PHE A 92 3.48 -1.62 -7.19
CA PHE A 92 3.88 -0.22 -7.01
C PHE A 92 4.44 0.05 -5.60
N LEU A 93 3.72 -0.37 -4.54
CA LEU A 93 4.17 -0.13 -3.16
C LEU A 93 5.45 -0.92 -2.80
N LEU A 94 5.59 -2.14 -3.31
CA LEU A 94 6.81 -2.93 -3.12
C LEU A 94 8.00 -2.25 -3.81
N GLU A 95 7.83 -1.80 -5.04
CA GLU A 95 8.86 -1.05 -5.78
C GLU A 95 9.21 0.27 -5.09
N THR A 96 8.23 1.05 -4.63
CA THR A 96 8.43 2.27 -3.84
C THR A 96 9.29 1.98 -2.61
N LEU A 97 8.95 0.94 -1.85
CA LEU A 97 9.71 0.60 -0.65
C LEU A 97 11.12 0.09 -0.98
N GLU A 98 11.32 -0.65 -2.07
CA GLU A 98 12.66 -1.03 -2.53
C GLU A 98 13.50 0.16 -2.96
N SER A 99 12.91 1.10 -3.70
CA SER A 99 13.55 2.37 -4.06
C SER A 99 13.93 3.14 -2.80
N ALA A 100 13.04 3.22 -1.82
CA ALA A 100 13.29 3.84 -0.52
C ALA A 100 14.42 3.15 0.27
N LYS A 101 14.52 1.81 0.24
CA LYS A 101 15.65 1.07 0.84
C LYS A 101 17.00 1.47 0.21
N ARG A 102 17.04 1.71 -1.10
CA ARG A 102 18.26 2.18 -1.79
C ARG A 102 18.56 3.64 -1.44
N ALA A 103 17.54 4.48 -1.36
CA ALA A 103 17.68 5.91 -1.09
C ALA A 103 18.09 6.21 0.36
N VAL A 104 17.55 5.48 1.35
CA VAL A 104 17.79 5.73 2.78
C VAL A 104 19.25 5.53 3.18
N ALA A 105 20.04 4.77 2.40
CA ALA A 105 21.47 4.63 2.61
C ALA A 105 22.24 5.97 2.54
N ASN A 106 21.67 6.97 1.86
CA ASN A 106 22.24 8.31 1.72
C ASN A 106 21.65 9.34 2.70
N VAL A 107 20.67 8.96 3.53
CA VAL A 107 19.98 9.86 4.46
C VAL A 107 20.75 9.95 5.78
N PRO A 108 21.14 11.16 6.24
CA PRO A 108 21.77 11.36 7.54
C PRO A 108 20.87 10.87 8.67
N ASP A 109 21.43 10.14 9.64
CA ASP A 109 20.71 9.54 10.78
C ASP A 109 19.48 8.68 10.41
N GLY A 110 19.46 8.16 9.18
CA GLY A 110 18.34 7.38 8.63
C GLY A 110 18.22 5.94 9.15
N HIS A 111 18.96 5.52 10.18
CA HIS A 111 18.99 4.10 10.58
C HIS A 111 17.62 3.58 11.02
N HIS A 112 16.89 4.37 11.83
CA HIS A 112 15.53 4.04 12.24
C HIS A 112 14.57 3.98 11.03
N LEU A 113 14.73 4.90 10.08
CA LEU A 113 13.92 4.91 8.86
C LEU A 113 14.21 3.66 8.01
N ALA A 114 15.48 3.28 7.84
CA ALA A 114 15.87 2.08 7.10
C ALA A 114 15.26 0.80 7.70
N VAL A 115 15.29 0.67 9.03
CA VAL A 115 14.64 -0.45 9.73
C VAL A 115 13.13 -0.44 9.47
N ASN A 116 12.48 0.71 9.60
CA ASN A 116 11.03 0.83 9.39
C ASN A 116 10.62 0.52 7.94
N ILE A 117 11.38 0.98 6.93
CA ILE A 117 11.15 0.66 5.52
C ILE A 117 11.25 -0.86 5.30
N ASN A 118 12.28 -1.50 5.87
CA ASN A 118 12.43 -2.95 5.77
C ASN A 118 11.27 -3.72 6.42
N LEU A 119 10.82 -3.29 7.59
CA LEU A 119 9.66 -3.89 8.26
C LEU A 119 8.37 -3.69 7.46
N GLY A 120 8.17 -2.49 6.89
CA GLY A 120 7.05 -2.19 6.01
C GLY A 120 7.04 -3.08 4.78
N TRP A 121 8.20 -3.26 4.13
CA TRP A 121 8.34 -4.12 2.96
C TRP A 121 8.07 -5.59 3.30
N LEU A 122 8.64 -6.09 4.40
CA LEU A 122 8.41 -7.48 4.85
C LEU A 122 6.92 -7.73 5.08
N LYS A 123 6.23 -6.80 5.74
CA LYS A 123 4.81 -6.92 6.02
C LYS A 123 3.97 -6.85 4.74
N LEU A 124 4.32 -5.97 3.81
CA LEU A 124 3.62 -5.85 2.54
C LEU A 124 3.80 -7.10 1.68
N ASN A 125 5.03 -7.65 1.62
CA ASN A 125 5.32 -8.88 0.91
C ASN A 125 4.60 -10.10 1.52
N GLU A 126 4.52 -10.20 2.85
CA GLU A 126 3.72 -11.24 3.53
C GLU A 126 2.25 -11.20 3.09
N TYR A 127 1.64 -10.01 3.04
CA TYR A 127 0.27 -9.89 2.55
C TYR A 127 0.14 -10.17 1.05
N TYR A 128 1.16 -9.86 0.26
CA TYR A 128 1.18 -10.17 -1.16
C TYR A 128 1.27 -11.68 -1.43
N GLU A 129 2.07 -12.40 -0.65
CA GLU A 129 2.11 -13.86 -0.67
C GLU A 129 0.76 -14.48 -0.27
N HIS A 130 0.10 -13.94 0.75
CA HIS A 130 -1.26 -14.37 1.12
C HIS A 130 -2.30 -14.05 0.04
N LEU A 131 -2.12 -12.94 -0.67
CA LEU A 131 -2.94 -12.62 -1.82
C LEU A 131 -2.79 -13.74 -2.85
N ASN A 132 -1.57 -14.21 -3.16
CA ASN A 132 -1.34 -15.31 -4.09
C ASN A 132 -2.09 -16.62 -3.78
N ASP A 133 -2.51 -16.86 -2.53
CA ASP A 133 -3.31 -18.02 -2.15
C ASP A 133 -4.81 -17.92 -2.51
N SER A 134 -5.27 -16.76 -2.97
CA SER A 134 -6.66 -16.52 -3.36
C SER A 134 -6.83 -16.48 -4.88
N PRO A 135 -7.73 -17.27 -5.48
CA PRO A 135 -7.96 -17.23 -6.93
C PRO A 135 -8.76 -15.99 -7.38
N LEU A 136 -9.23 -15.16 -6.44
CA LEU A 136 -10.25 -14.15 -6.71
C LEU A 136 -9.80 -13.06 -7.69
N PHE A 137 -8.67 -12.41 -7.42
CA PHE A 137 -8.17 -11.31 -8.25
C PHE A 137 -7.55 -11.83 -9.55
N TYR A 138 -6.96 -13.02 -9.51
CA TYR A 138 -6.54 -13.74 -10.71
C TYR A 138 -7.71 -14.04 -11.65
N GLY A 139 -8.78 -14.63 -11.13
CA GLY A 139 -10.00 -14.88 -11.89
C GLY A 139 -10.60 -13.58 -12.45
N ALA A 140 -10.59 -12.51 -11.65
CA ALA A 140 -11.08 -11.21 -12.09
C ALA A 140 -10.25 -10.61 -13.23
N ALA A 141 -8.91 -10.70 -13.17
CA ALA A 141 -8.02 -10.27 -14.24
C ALA A 141 -8.17 -11.12 -15.51
N VAL A 142 -8.31 -12.44 -15.36
CA VAL A 142 -8.51 -13.38 -16.48
C VAL A 142 -9.83 -13.12 -17.21
N LEU A 143 -10.89 -12.79 -16.46
CA LEU A 143 -12.20 -12.43 -17.02
C LEU A 143 -12.21 -11.04 -17.66
N HIS A 144 -11.23 -10.19 -17.34
CA HIS A 144 -11.15 -8.84 -17.91
C HIS A 144 -10.75 -8.91 -19.39
N PRO A 145 -11.58 -8.41 -20.33
CA PRO A 145 -11.40 -8.66 -21.76
C PRO A 145 -10.11 -8.09 -22.35
N ALA A 146 -9.51 -7.07 -21.72
CA ALA A 146 -8.26 -6.44 -22.14
C ALA A 146 -7.00 -7.01 -21.46
N TYR A 147 -7.11 -7.61 -20.27
CA TYR A 147 -5.95 -8.08 -19.50
C TYR A 147 -5.74 -9.57 -19.68
N ARG A 148 -6.75 -10.38 -19.32
CA ARG A 148 -6.70 -11.84 -19.41
C ARG A 148 -5.42 -12.38 -18.74
N TRP A 149 -4.80 -13.39 -19.35
CA TRP A 149 -3.50 -13.91 -18.91
C TRP A 149 -2.33 -12.99 -19.26
N ALA A 150 -2.47 -12.13 -20.28
CA ALA A 150 -1.40 -11.27 -20.77
C ALA A 150 -0.92 -10.28 -19.71
N LEU A 151 -1.79 -9.85 -18.79
CA LEU A 151 -1.39 -9.01 -17.65
C LEU A 151 -0.26 -9.64 -16.81
N PHE A 152 -0.31 -10.95 -16.59
CA PHE A 152 0.72 -11.63 -15.80
C PHE A 152 2.00 -11.83 -16.60
N ASP A 153 1.88 -12.05 -17.91
CA ASP A 153 3.03 -12.12 -18.79
C ASP A 153 3.76 -10.76 -18.83
N ASP A 154 3.02 -9.65 -18.85
CA ASP A 154 3.58 -8.29 -18.84
C ASP A 154 4.22 -7.92 -17.48
N LEU A 155 3.61 -8.32 -16.36
CA LEU A 155 4.12 -8.00 -15.02
C LEU A 155 5.25 -8.92 -14.57
N TRP A 156 5.17 -10.22 -14.90
CA TRP A 156 6.01 -11.26 -14.31
C TRP A 156 6.73 -12.12 -15.35
N GLY A 157 6.72 -11.75 -16.63
CA GLY A 157 7.33 -12.52 -17.71
C GLY A 157 8.82 -12.84 -17.49
N ASP A 158 9.53 -11.96 -16.78
CA ASP A 158 10.96 -12.09 -16.49
C ASP A 158 11.26 -12.58 -15.06
N ASP A 159 10.23 -12.96 -14.28
CA ASP A 159 10.37 -13.38 -12.88
C ASP A 159 10.05 -14.89 -12.72
N ASP A 160 11.10 -15.70 -12.61
CA ASP A 160 11.00 -17.16 -12.47
C ASP A 160 10.15 -17.61 -11.26
N GLU A 161 10.18 -16.88 -10.13
CA GLU A 161 9.40 -17.24 -8.94
C GLU A 161 7.92 -16.94 -9.15
N ARG A 162 7.59 -15.80 -9.76
CA ARG A 162 6.20 -15.40 -10.03
C ARG A 162 5.60 -16.16 -11.21
N GLN A 163 6.40 -16.70 -12.12
CA GLN A 163 5.92 -17.67 -13.12
C GLN A 163 5.35 -18.95 -12.48
N LEU A 164 5.90 -19.38 -11.34
CA LEU A 164 5.31 -20.49 -10.57
C LEU A 164 3.94 -20.12 -9.99
N TRP A 165 3.73 -18.84 -9.64
CA TRP A 165 2.44 -18.34 -9.17
C TRP A 165 1.39 -18.42 -10.28
N ILE A 166 1.73 -18.01 -11.52
CA ILE A 166 0.83 -18.12 -12.68
C ILE A 166 0.42 -19.57 -12.90
N THR A 167 1.36 -20.51 -12.78
CA THR A 167 1.09 -21.94 -12.96
C THR A 167 0.11 -22.45 -11.90
N LYS A 168 0.39 -22.20 -10.62
CA LYS A 168 -0.49 -22.54 -9.49
C LYS A 168 -1.89 -21.94 -9.67
N VAL A 169 -1.96 -20.70 -10.13
CA VAL A 169 -3.22 -19.97 -10.32
C VAL A 169 -4.03 -20.53 -11.48
N LYS A 170 -3.38 -20.92 -12.59
CA LYS A 170 -4.08 -21.57 -13.70
C LYS A 170 -4.80 -22.83 -13.23
N GLU A 171 -4.16 -23.62 -12.37
CA GLU A 171 -4.77 -24.79 -11.73
C GLU A 171 -5.93 -24.38 -10.81
N MET A 172 -5.72 -23.41 -9.90
CA MET A 172 -6.77 -22.94 -8.98
C MET A 172 -7.99 -22.35 -9.69
N VAL A 173 -7.79 -21.58 -10.78
CA VAL A 173 -8.87 -21.01 -11.58
C VAL A 173 -9.61 -22.10 -12.34
N GLN A 174 -8.90 -23.11 -12.84
CA GLN A 174 -9.52 -24.28 -13.47
C GLN A 174 -10.37 -25.06 -12.46
N ASP A 175 -9.84 -25.37 -11.28
CA ASP A 175 -10.58 -26.04 -10.19
C ASP A 175 -11.82 -25.25 -9.78
N LEU A 176 -11.67 -23.92 -9.63
CA LEU A 176 -12.79 -23.02 -9.34
C LEU A 176 -13.86 -23.12 -10.44
N TRP A 177 -13.47 -23.10 -11.71
CA TRP A 177 -14.39 -23.19 -12.84
C TRP A 177 -15.11 -24.54 -12.91
N GLU A 178 -14.39 -25.64 -12.72
CA GLU A 178 -14.95 -26.99 -12.67
C GLU A 178 -15.93 -27.15 -11.49
N SER A 179 -15.60 -26.57 -10.34
CA SER A 179 -16.49 -26.52 -9.17
C SER A 179 -17.78 -25.76 -9.49
N ILE A 180 -17.70 -24.58 -10.11
CA ILE A 180 -18.88 -23.78 -10.49
C ILE A 180 -19.71 -24.52 -11.54
N GLY A 181 -19.07 -25.17 -12.51
CA GLY A 181 -19.73 -26.01 -13.51
C GLY A 181 -20.49 -27.19 -12.88
N THR A 182 -19.87 -27.87 -11.92
CA THR A 182 -20.51 -28.97 -11.17
C THR A 182 -21.63 -28.46 -10.25
N TRP A 183 -21.48 -27.31 -9.60
CA TRP A 183 -22.56 -26.65 -8.86
C TRP A 183 -23.74 -26.27 -9.77
N ARG A 184 -23.47 -25.78 -10.98
CA ARG A 184 -24.51 -25.45 -11.97
C ARG A 184 -25.28 -26.70 -12.42
N LEU A 185 -24.57 -27.82 -12.61
CA LEU A 185 -25.18 -29.10 -12.95
C LEU A 185 -25.97 -29.69 -11.76
N MET A 186 -25.47 -29.59 -10.52
CA MET A 186 -26.18 -30.03 -9.32
C MET A 186 -27.44 -29.20 -9.08
N THR A 187 -27.37 -27.87 -9.15
CA THR A 187 -28.53 -26.98 -8.95
C THR A 187 -29.59 -27.12 -10.05
N GLN A 188 -29.20 -27.38 -11.29
CA GLN A 188 -30.14 -27.80 -12.35
C GLN A 188 -30.77 -29.17 -12.06
N ARG A 189 -30.01 -30.12 -11.51
CA ARG A 189 -30.52 -31.46 -11.15
C ARG A 189 -31.47 -31.42 -9.94
N PHE A 190 -31.28 -30.49 -9.00
CA PHE A 190 -32.15 -30.28 -7.84
C PHE A 190 -33.39 -29.42 -8.14
N SER A 191 -33.41 -28.64 -9.22
CA SER A 191 -34.60 -27.87 -9.65
C SER A 191 -35.57 -28.69 -10.54
N CYS A 192 -35.22 -29.93 -10.89
CA CYS A 192 -36.08 -30.84 -11.67
C CYS A 192 -36.75 -31.96 -10.83
N LEU A 193 -36.71 -31.91 -9.49
CA LEU A 193 -37.49 -32.86 -8.68
C LEU A 193 -38.97 -32.43 -8.72
N PRO A 194 -39.90 -33.28 -9.20
CA PRO A 194 -41.31 -32.96 -9.14
C PRO A 194 -41.71 -32.92 -7.67
N ILE A 195 -42.37 -31.83 -7.27
CA ILE A 195 -43.07 -31.76 -5.99
C ILE A 195 -44.20 -32.79 -6.08
N SER A 196 -43.97 -33.98 -5.53
CA SER A 196 -45.01 -34.99 -5.35
C SER A 196 -46.00 -34.46 -4.32
N GLY A 197 -47.21 -34.12 -4.78
CA GLY A 197 -48.37 -33.83 -3.94
C GLY A 197 -49.00 -35.08 -3.34
#